data_AF-A0A0Q6VWK3-F1
#
_entry.id   AF-A0A0Q6VWK3-F1
#
_cell.length_a   1.000
_cell.length_b   1.000
_cell.length_c   1.000
_cell.angle_alpha   90.00
_cell.angle_beta   90.00
_cell.angle_gamma   90.00
#
_symmetry.space_group_name_H-M   'P 1'
#
loop_
_entity.id
_entity.type
_entity.pdbx_description
1 polymer ?
#
loop_
_entity_poly.entity_id
_entity_poly.type
_entity_poly.pdbx_seq_one_letter_code
_entity_poly.pdbx_strand_id
1 'polypeptide(L)'
;MGTLKALCEGAERHALQDGQQEPGAEHFLLAALDLPDGAARRTFARLAADPDGLREAIAQQHGDALRGIGIDPSLVAPMEEGGAPLKAARALYTAKPSGQAVIHELAAQREQDQDRPLSGAHVVLAVASIRQGASVRALARLGIGLEAIGAAARDELRSTRGP
;
A
#
# COMPACT_ATOMS: atom_id res chain seq x y z
N MET A 1 -15.84 14.07 1.76
CA MET A 1 -14.43 13.96 1.30
C MET A 1 -14.34 12.76 0.37
N GLY A 2 -13.73 12.88 -0.81
CA GLY A 2 -13.65 11.78 -1.77
C GLY A 2 -12.63 10.71 -1.34
N THR A 3 -12.94 9.43 -1.59
CA THR A 3 -12.08 8.28 -1.22
C THR A 3 -10.65 8.41 -1.75
N LEU A 4 -10.46 8.95 -2.96
CA LEU A 4 -9.13 9.16 -3.53
C LEU A 4 -8.28 10.14 -2.72
N LYS A 5 -8.87 11.21 -2.20
CA LYS A 5 -8.17 12.17 -1.36
C LYS A 5 -7.69 11.51 -0.06
N ALA A 6 -8.59 10.78 0.62
CA ALA A 6 -8.26 10.06 1.84
C ALA A 6 -7.17 9.01 1.62
N LEU A 7 -7.20 8.34 0.46
CA LEU A 7 -6.18 7.38 0.06
C LEU A 7 -4.82 8.04 -0.12
N CYS A 8 -4.72 9.15 -0.86
CA CYS A 8 -3.45 9.84 -1.08
C CYS A 8 -2.88 10.41 0.23
N GLU A 9 -3.71 11.08 1.04
CA GLU A 9 -3.30 11.62 2.35
C GLU A 9 -2.86 10.49 3.31
N GLY A 10 -3.53 9.33 3.26
CA GLY A 10 -3.14 8.15 4.02
C GLY A 10 -1.79 7.58 3.56
N ALA A 11 -1.57 7.49 2.25
CA ALA A 11 -0.32 6.98 1.70
C ALA A 11 0.86 7.89 2.06
N GLU A 12 0.70 9.21 1.96
CA GLU A 12 1.70 10.18 2.40
C GLU A 12 2.01 10.04 3.89
N ARG A 13 0.98 9.92 4.74
CA ARG A 13 1.16 9.70 6.18
C ARG A 13 2.01 8.47 6.46
N HIS A 14 1.74 7.35 5.77
CA HIS A 14 2.56 6.14 5.93
C HIS A 14 3.98 6.31 5.38
N ALA A 15 4.15 7.00 4.25
CA ALA A 15 5.48 7.27 3.71
C ALA A 15 6.34 8.06 4.71
N LEU A 16 5.77 9.11 5.31
CA LEU A 16 6.46 9.92 6.32
C LEU A 16 6.79 9.12 7.58
N GLN A 17 5.90 8.23 8.02
CA GLN A 17 6.15 7.30 9.12
C GLN A 17 7.33 6.37 8.83
N ASP A 18 7.47 5.94 7.57
CA ASP A 18 8.56 5.09 7.11
C ASP A 18 9.83 5.88 6.70
N GLY A 19 9.88 7.19 7.01
CA GLY A 19 11.05 8.04 6.72
C GLY A 19 11.19 8.44 5.24
N GLN A 20 10.13 8.34 4.45
CA GLN A 20 10.11 8.58 3.01
C GLN A 20 9.26 9.80 2.68
N GLN A 21 9.77 10.69 1.82
CA GLN A 21 9.03 11.89 1.41
C GLN A 21 7.87 11.60 0.45
N GLU A 22 8.01 10.56 -0.37
CA GLU A 22 7.08 10.24 -1.44
C GLU A 22 6.50 8.83 -1.25
N PRO A 23 5.17 8.64 -1.31
CA PRO A 23 4.56 7.33 -1.18
C PRO A 23 4.86 6.43 -2.40
N GLY A 24 5.25 5.19 -2.10
CA GLY A 24 5.23 4.04 -3.01
C GLY A 24 3.95 3.20 -2.92
N ALA A 25 3.85 2.17 -3.76
CA ALA A 25 2.69 1.26 -3.81
C ALA A 25 2.35 0.60 -2.45
N GLU A 26 3.36 0.29 -1.64
CA GLU A 26 3.22 -0.27 -0.29
C GLU A 26 2.49 0.69 0.66
N HIS A 27 2.71 2.00 0.52
CA HIS A 27 2.06 3.02 1.34
C HIS A 27 0.60 3.21 0.91
N PHE A 28 0.31 3.11 -0.39
CA PHE A 28 -1.06 3.05 -0.90
C PHE A 28 -1.81 1.80 -0.41
N LEU A 29 -1.13 0.66 -0.33
CA LEU A 29 -1.71 -0.57 0.20
C LEU A 29 -2.04 -0.44 1.70
N LEU A 30 -1.14 0.14 2.50
CA LEU A 30 -1.40 0.45 3.92
C LEU A 30 -2.59 1.43 4.06
N ALA A 31 -2.61 2.50 3.25
CA ALA A 31 -3.70 3.47 3.27
C ALA A 31 -5.05 2.85 2.88
N ALA A 32 -5.06 1.84 2.01
CA ALA A 32 -6.28 1.10 1.67
C ALA A 32 -6.83 0.27 2.84
N LEU A 33 -5.96 -0.25 3.71
CA LEU A 33 -6.36 -0.96 4.93
C LEU A 33 -6.98 -0.04 5.99
N ASP A 34 -6.62 1.26 5.95
CA ASP A 34 -7.17 2.32 6.81
C ASP A 34 -8.51 2.87 6.29
N LEU A 35 -8.93 2.54 5.06
CA LEU A 35 -10.18 3.06 4.50
C LEU A 35 -11.40 2.50 5.26
N PRO A 36 -12.42 3.33 5.51
CA PRO A 36 -13.59 2.94 6.30
C PRO A 36 -14.50 1.92 5.59
N ASP A 37 -14.32 1.71 4.28
CA ASP A 37 -15.09 0.72 3.53
C ASP A 37 -14.74 -0.73 3.90
N GLY A 38 -13.60 -0.94 4.57
CA GLY A 38 -13.07 -2.24 4.99
C GLY A 38 -12.78 -3.21 3.84
N ALA A 39 -12.85 -2.77 2.58
CA ALA A 39 -12.80 -3.66 1.42
C ALA A 39 -11.41 -4.29 1.23
N ALA A 40 -10.35 -3.52 1.52
CA ALA A 40 -8.99 -4.05 1.52
C ALA A 40 -8.82 -5.12 2.60
N ARG A 41 -9.26 -4.87 3.84
CA ARG A 41 -9.19 -5.86 4.94
C ARG A 41 -9.97 -7.14 4.62
N ARG A 42 -11.17 -7.04 4.04
CA ARG A 42 -11.94 -8.22 3.60
C ARG A 42 -11.22 -9.00 2.50
N THR A 43 -10.48 -8.33 1.62
CA THR A 43 -9.66 -8.99 0.60
C THR A 43 -8.55 -9.84 1.23
N PHE A 44 -7.84 -9.33 2.25
CA PHE A 44 -6.84 -10.10 2.99
C PHE A 44 -7.49 -11.26 3.78
N ALA A 45 -8.63 -11.01 4.41
CA ALA A 45 -9.35 -12.03 5.17
C ALA A 45 -9.79 -13.22 4.29
N ARG A 46 -10.13 -12.99 3.01
CA ARG A 46 -10.44 -14.07 2.05
C ARG A 46 -9.27 -15.03 1.83
N LEU A 47 -8.05 -14.60 2.10
CA LEU A 47 -6.83 -15.42 2.01
C LEU A 47 -6.36 -15.93 3.37
N ALA A 48 -7.15 -15.74 4.44
CA ALA A 48 -6.75 -16.00 5.83
C ALA A 48 -5.42 -15.32 6.21
N ALA A 49 -5.09 -14.19 5.56
CA ALA A 49 -3.90 -13.41 5.84
C ALA A 49 -4.22 -12.28 6.82
N ASP A 50 -3.32 -12.05 7.78
CA ASP A 50 -3.42 -10.91 8.68
C ASP A 50 -2.89 -9.63 8.01
N PRO A 51 -3.75 -8.64 7.71
CA PRO A 51 -3.31 -7.37 7.14
C PRO A 51 -2.44 -6.54 8.08
N ASP A 52 -2.52 -6.75 9.40
CA ASP A 52 -1.77 -5.94 10.37
C ASP A 52 -0.26 -6.28 10.33
N GLY A 53 0.10 -7.49 9.89
CA GLY A 53 1.49 -7.90 9.62
C GLY A 53 2.14 -7.22 8.40
N LEU A 54 1.36 -6.52 7.55
CA LEU A 54 1.89 -5.88 6.34
C LEU A 54 2.89 -4.76 6.66
N ARG A 55 2.60 -3.94 7.67
CA ARG A 55 3.49 -2.85 8.09
C ARG A 55 4.84 -3.40 8.54
N GLU A 56 4.81 -4.45 9.34
CA GLU A 56 6.02 -5.09 9.83
C GLU A 56 6.84 -5.71 8.69
N ALA A 57 6.17 -6.39 7.74
CA ALA A 57 6.82 -6.97 6.56
C ALA A 57 7.53 -5.90 5.69
N ILE A 58 6.94 -4.71 5.55
CA ILE A 58 7.56 -3.57 4.87
C ILE A 58 8.78 -3.05 5.65
N ALA A 59 8.63 -2.82 6.97
CA ALA A 59 9.73 -2.34 7.81
C ALA A 59 10.94 -3.30 7.81
N GLN A 60 10.69 -4.61 7.91
CA GLN A 60 11.74 -5.63 7.88
C GLN A 60 12.50 -5.64 6.54
N GLN A 61 11.84 -5.30 5.42
CA GLN A 61 12.52 -5.22 4.12
C GLN A 61 13.60 -4.12 4.10
N HIS A 62 13.34 -2.98 4.75
CA HIS A 62 14.34 -1.93 4.87
C HIS A 62 15.55 -2.41 5.69
N GLY A 63 15.30 -3.14 6.78
CA GLY A 63 16.36 -3.75 7.59
C GLY A 63 17.21 -4.77 6.82
N ASP A 64 16.58 -5.63 6.02
CA ASP A 64 17.30 -6.65 5.25
C ASP A 64 18.12 -6.05 4.11
N ALA A 65 17.65 -4.96 3.49
CA ALA A 65 18.44 -4.23 2.49
C ALA A 65 19.71 -3.62 3.09
N LEU A 66 19.63 -3.09 4.31
CA LEU A 66 20.79 -2.56 5.04
C LEU A 66 21.77 -3.68 5.40
N ARG A 67 21.26 -4.82 5.90
CA ARG A 67 22.11 -6.01 6.17
C ARG A 67 22.82 -6.51 4.92
N GLY A 68 22.13 -6.47 3.78
CA GLY A 68 22.68 -6.89 2.49
C GLY A 68 23.90 -6.08 2.02
N ILE A 69 24.06 -4.85 2.50
CA ILE A 69 25.25 -4.00 2.23
C ILE A 69 26.22 -3.94 3.42
N GLY A 70 26.08 -4.85 4.39
CA GLY A 70 26.95 -4.95 5.56
C GLY A 70 26.67 -3.92 6.65
N ILE A 71 25.52 -3.24 6.59
CA ILE A 71 25.09 -2.30 7.62
C ILE A 71 24.14 -3.03 8.57
N ASP A 72 24.48 -3.08 9.86
CA ASP A 72 23.56 -3.63 10.85
C ASP A 72 22.38 -2.65 11.06
N PRO A 73 21.13 -3.04 10.78
CA PRO A 73 19.97 -2.18 10.95
C PRO A 73 19.70 -1.83 12.41
N SER A 74 20.33 -2.51 13.39
CA SER A 74 20.30 -2.08 14.79
C SER A 74 21.22 -0.89 15.07
N LEU A 75 22.24 -0.66 14.23
CA LEU A 75 23.12 0.52 14.28
C LEU A 75 22.52 1.74 13.55
N VAL A 76 21.53 1.50 12.68
CA VAL A 76 20.73 2.53 11.98
C VAL A 76 19.29 2.59 12.47
N ALA A 77 18.93 1.73 13.43
CA ALA A 77 17.69 1.86 14.19
C ALA A 77 17.67 3.31 14.69
N PRO A 78 16.54 4.01 14.59
CA PRO A 78 16.52 5.44 14.86
C PRO A 78 17.10 5.64 16.25
N MET A 79 18.34 6.16 16.30
CA MET A 79 18.75 6.98 17.41
C MET A 79 17.66 8.05 17.45
N GLU A 80 16.83 8.04 18.49
CA GLU A 80 15.81 9.08 18.72
C GLU A 80 16.45 10.46 19.02
N GLU A 81 17.61 10.74 18.43
CA GLU A 81 18.42 11.92 18.64
C GLU A 81 18.53 12.70 17.32
N GLY A 82 17.60 13.63 17.10
CA GLY A 82 17.90 14.89 16.43
C GLY A 82 17.43 15.10 14.99
N GLY A 83 16.78 14.14 14.35
CA GLY A 83 16.14 14.36 13.04
C GLY A 83 14.74 14.94 13.19
N ALA A 84 14.50 16.19 12.75
CA ALA A 84 13.15 16.73 12.74
C ALA A 84 12.21 15.83 11.90
N PRO A 85 10.98 15.52 12.36
CA PRO A 85 10.06 14.67 11.61
C PRO A 85 9.88 15.23 10.19
N LEU A 86 9.99 14.35 9.19
CA LEU A 86 9.78 14.73 7.80
C LEU A 86 8.37 15.34 7.69
N LYS A 87 8.31 16.59 7.25
CA LYS A 87 7.04 17.27 6.99
C LYS A 87 6.61 16.94 5.57
N ALA A 88 5.31 16.69 5.39
CA ALA A 88 4.72 16.55 4.07
C ALA A 88 5.16 17.72 3.17
N ALA A 89 5.74 17.40 2.02
CA ALA A 89 6.01 18.41 1.01
C ALA A 89 4.68 19.02 0.56
N ARG A 90 4.60 20.36 0.46
CA ARG A 90 3.39 21.08 0.00
C ARG A 90 3.06 20.88 -1.49
N ALA A 91 3.75 19.96 -2.17
CA ALA A 91 3.54 19.68 -3.58
C ALA A 91 2.26 18.86 -3.81
N LEU A 92 1.67 18.98 -4.99
CA LEU A 92 0.57 18.11 -5.44
C LEU A 92 1.03 16.65 -5.35
N TYR A 93 0.30 15.82 -4.60
CA TYR A 93 0.52 14.38 -4.33
C TYR A 93 1.65 13.75 -5.17
N THR A 94 2.89 13.93 -4.72
CA THR A 94 4.07 13.45 -5.46
C THR A 94 4.39 12.05 -4.97
N ALA A 95 4.10 11.05 -5.79
CA ALA A 95 4.34 9.65 -5.48
C ALA A 95 5.58 9.12 -6.24
N LYS A 96 6.22 8.10 -5.66
CA LYS A 96 7.26 7.31 -6.34
C LYS A 96 6.70 6.64 -7.60
N PRO A 97 7.52 6.17 -8.55
CA PRO A 97 7.04 5.47 -9.74
C PRO A 97 6.06 4.33 -9.46
N SER A 98 6.29 3.55 -8.39
CA SER A 98 5.36 2.49 -7.97
C SER A 98 4.03 3.03 -7.44
N GLY A 99 4.02 4.16 -6.73
CA GLY A 99 2.80 4.82 -6.29
C GLY A 99 2.03 5.47 -7.44
N GLN A 100 2.73 6.08 -8.41
CA GLN A 100 2.14 6.60 -9.63
C GLN A 100 1.47 5.48 -10.45
N ALA A 101 2.10 4.31 -10.55
CA ALA A 101 1.52 3.14 -11.20
C ALA A 101 0.19 2.73 -10.55
N VAL A 102 0.07 2.78 -9.21
CA VAL A 102 -1.21 2.53 -8.52
C VAL A 102 -2.27 3.54 -8.96
N ILE A 103 -1.94 4.84 -8.98
CA ILE A 103 -2.90 5.89 -9.37
C ILE A 103 -3.34 5.73 -10.84
N HIS A 104 -2.42 5.44 -11.74
CA HIS A 104 -2.75 5.20 -13.16
C HIS A 104 -3.65 3.98 -13.34
N GLU A 105 -3.35 2.89 -12.63
CA GLU A 105 -4.16 1.67 -12.66
C GLU A 105 -5.56 1.91 -12.06
N LEU A 106 -5.66 2.67 -10.97
CA LEU A 106 -6.94 3.10 -10.41
C LEU A 106 -7.75 3.96 -11.40
N ALA A 107 -7.09 4.85 -12.14
CA ALA A 107 -7.75 5.65 -13.17
C ALA A 107 -8.27 4.77 -14.32
N ALA A 108 -7.48 3.78 -14.78
CA ALA A 108 -7.92 2.82 -15.79
C ALA A 108 -9.12 1.97 -15.32
N GLN A 109 -9.10 1.52 -14.05
CA GLN A 109 -10.24 0.81 -13.46
C GLN A 109 -11.48 1.70 -13.37
N ARG A 110 -11.32 2.99 -13.08
CA ARG A 110 -12.43 3.97 -13.06
C ARG A 110 -13.07 4.16 -14.42
N GLU A 111 -12.30 4.12 -15.50
CA GLU A 111 -12.84 4.21 -16.86
C GLU A 111 -13.71 2.99 -17.20
N GLN A 112 -13.38 1.82 -16.64
CA GLN A 112 -14.10 0.57 -16.84
C GLN A 112 -15.32 0.42 -15.90
N ASP A 113 -15.28 1.05 -14.73
CA ASP A 113 -16.31 0.95 -13.68
C ASP A 113 -16.72 2.34 -13.17
N GLN A 114 -17.30 3.14 -14.07
CA GLN A 114 -17.71 4.53 -13.81
C GLN A 114 -18.85 4.63 -12.79
N ASP A 115 -19.67 3.59 -12.66
CA ASP A 115 -20.90 3.58 -11.86
C ASP A 115 -20.67 3.31 -10.37
N ARG A 116 -19.43 2.99 -9.97
CA ARG A 116 -19.12 2.64 -8.58
C ARG A 116 -18.28 3.69 -7.90
N PRO A 117 -18.26 3.75 -6.56
CA PRO A 117 -17.25 4.48 -5.82
C PRO A 117 -15.92 3.71 -5.78
N LEU A 118 -14.80 4.44 -5.71
CA LEU A 118 -13.48 3.87 -5.48
C LEU A 118 -13.49 3.22 -4.08
N SER A 119 -12.93 2.02 -3.97
CA SER A 119 -12.86 1.26 -2.72
C SER A 119 -11.47 0.71 -2.47
N GLY A 120 -11.19 0.29 -1.23
CA GLY A 120 -9.93 -0.36 -0.86
C GLY A 120 -9.61 -1.60 -1.72
N ALA A 121 -10.62 -2.34 -2.19
CA ALA A 121 -10.42 -3.49 -3.07
C ALA A 121 -9.87 -3.09 -4.46
N HIS A 122 -10.23 -1.93 -4.99
CA HIS A 122 -9.62 -1.41 -6.23
C HIS A 122 -8.14 -1.12 -6.04
N VAL A 123 -7.75 -0.58 -4.87
CA VAL A 123 -6.35 -0.31 -4.54
C VAL A 123 -5.57 -1.61 -4.42
N VAL A 124 -6.12 -2.61 -3.74
CA VAL A 124 -5.49 -3.95 -3.65
C VAL A 124 -5.30 -4.57 -5.03
N LEU A 125 -6.32 -4.48 -5.90
CA LEU A 125 -6.23 -4.96 -7.28
C LEU A 125 -5.16 -4.21 -8.08
N ALA A 126 -5.07 -2.89 -7.92
CA ALA A 126 -4.06 -2.07 -8.58
C ALA A 126 -2.64 -2.42 -8.11
N VAL A 127 -2.44 -2.63 -6.82
CA VAL A 127 -1.13 -3.06 -6.27
C VAL A 127 -0.77 -4.47 -6.74
N ALA A 128 -1.75 -5.37 -6.89
CA ALA A 128 -1.54 -6.72 -7.40
C ALA A 128 -1.09 -6.75 -8.87
N SER A 129 -1.38 -5.71 -9.67
CA SER A 129 -0.91 -5.62 -11.06
C SER A 129 0.57 -5.25 -11.16
N ILE A 130 1.13 -4.64 -10.12
CA ILE A 130 2.53 -4.24 -10.04
C ILE A 130 3.42 -5.50 -9.87
N ARG A 131 4.36 -5.70 -10.78
CA ARG A 131 5.20 -6.91 -10.84
C ARG A 131 6.39 -6.89 -9.89
N GLN A 132 6.84 -5.71 -9.48
CA GLN A 132 8.06 -5.54 -8.68
C GLN A 132 7.89 -4.35 -7.73
N GLY A 133 8.45 -4.45 -6.53
CA GLY A 133 8.41 -3.35 -5.56
C GLY A 133 8.37 -3.85 -4.13
N ALA A 134 8.32 -2.91 -3.18
CA ALA A 134 8.25 -3.24 -1.77
C ALA A 134 6.94 -3.93 -1.39
N SER A 135 5.82 -3.52 -1.99
CA SER A 135 4.51 -4.16 -1.81
C SER A 135 4.54 -5.65 -2.17
N VAL A 136 5.13 -6.00 -3.32
CA VAL A 136 5.23 -7.39 -3.80
C VAL A 136 6.02 -8.26 -2.83
N ARG A 137 7.16 -7.78 -2.36
CA ARG A 137 8.00 -8.51 -1.41
C ARG A 137 7.34 -8.63 -0.04
N ALA A 138 6.68 -7.57 0.44
CA ALA A 138 5.95 -7.60 1.70
C ALA A 138 4.81 -8.65 1.67
N LEU A 139 4.03 -8.68 0.58
CA LEU A 139 3.00 -9.70 0.37
C LEU A 139 3.59 -11.11 0.32
N ALA A 140 4.72 -11.31 -0.37
CA ALA A 140 5.39 -12.60 -0.42
C ALA A 140 5.85 -13.10 0.97
N ARG A 141 6.31 -12.20 1.84
CA ARG A 141 6.67 -12.54 3.24
C ARG A 141 5.47 -12.98 4.06
N LEU A 142 4.29 -12.44 3.79
CA LEU A 142 3.03 -12.87 4.38
C LEU A 142 2.49 -14.18 3.75
N GLY A 143 3.22 -14.80 2.82
CA GLY A 143 2.77 -15.99 2.09
C GLY A 143 1.69 -15.68 1.04
N ILE A 144 1.50 -14.41 0.68
CA ILE A 144 0.46 -13.97 -0.24
C ILE A 144 1.03 -13.82 -1.65
N GLY A 145 0.53 -14.62 -2.59
CA GLY A 145 0.83 -14.48 -4.02
C GLY A 145 0.04 -13.34 -4.68
N LEU A 146 0.65 -12.65 -5.64
CA LEU A 146 0.03 -11.53 -6.38
C LEU A 146 -1.25 -11.94 -7.12
N GLU A 147 -1.24 -13.11 -7.76
CA GLU A 147 -2.43 -13.65 -8.44
C GLU A 147 -3.56 -13.96 -7.45
N ALA A 148 -3.23 -14.51 -6.27
CA ALA A 148 -4.21 -14.87 -5.25
C ALA A 148 -4.89 -13.63 -4.67
N ILE A 149 -4.12 -12.59 -4.32
CA ILE A 149 -4.68 -11.35 -3.78
C ILE A 149 -5.42 -10.54 -4.86
N GLY A 150 -4.95 -10.57 -6.11
CA GLY A 150 -5.68 -10.00 -7.24
C GLY A 150 -7.02 -10.70 -7.49
N ALA A 151 -7.08 -12.03 -7.40
CA ALA A 151 -8.33 -12.79 -7.50
C ALA A 151 -9.28 -12.46 -6.34
N ALA A 152 -8.79 -12.46 -5.10
CA ALA A 152 -9.58 -12.10 -3.93
C ALA A 152 -10.16 -10.67 -4.02
N ALA A 153 -9.38 -9.71 -4.54
CA ALA A 153 -9.85 -8.34 -4.74
C ALA A 153 -10.98 -8.27 -5.77
N ARG A 154 -10.86 -8.98 -6.90
CA ARG A 154 -11.93 -9.03 -7.92
C ARG A 154 -13.19 -9.67 -7.36
N ASP A 155 -13.07 -10.72 -6.56
CA ASP A 155 -14.22 -11.38 -5.93
C ASP A 155 -14.89 -10.49 -4.89
N GLU A 156 -14.12 -9.68 -4.16
CA GLU A 156 -14.68 -8.64 -3.29
C GLU A 156 -15.45 -7.58 -4.08
N LEU A 157 -14.89 -7.06 -5.18
CA LEU A 157 -15.56 -6.11 -6.07
C LEU A 157 -16.83 -6.68 -6.71
N ARG A 158 -16.87 -7.98 -6.99
CA ARG A 158 -18.08 -8.68 -7.47
C ARG A 158 -19.09 -8.88 -6.35
N SER A 159 -18.66 -9.18 -5.13
CA SER A 159 -19.56 -9.40 -3.99
C SER A 159 -20.28 -8.10 -3.58
N THR A 160 -19.65 -6.95 -3.80
CA THR A 160 -20.28 -5.63 -3.59
C THR A 160 -21.18 -5.20 -4.75
N ARG A 161 -21.19 -5.96 -5.87
CA ARG A 161 -22.22 -5.87 -6.92
C ARG A 161 -23.42 -6.63 -6.37
N GLY A 162 -24.34 -5.95 -5.68
CA GLY A 162 -25.65 -6.54 -5.37
C GLY A 162 -26.29 -7.09 -6.66
N PRO A 163 -27.16 -8.12 -6.55
CA PRO A 163 -27.84 -8.74 -7.69
C PRO A 163 -28.63 -7.73 -8.53
#